data_AF-A0A7J4K4J7-F1
#
_entry.id   AF-A0A7J4K4J7-F1
#
_cell.length_a   1.000
_cell.length_b   1.000
_cell.length_c   1.000
_cell.angle_alpha   90.00
_cell.angle_beta   90.00
_cell.angle_gamma   90.00
#
_symmetry.space_group_name_H-M   'P 1'
#
loop_
_entity.id
_entity.type
_entity.pdbx_description
1 polymer ?
#
loop_
_entity_poly.entity_id
_entity_poly.type
_entity_poly.pdbx_seq_one_letter_code
_entity_poly.pdbx_strand_id
1 'polypeptide(L)'
;MGVEVVYAWLAAFFDQQFFNILLATGLLFLIMFVTWWVYRKLSTRNLFQLFTKNTKRSAPNFGDYLVYALKYFCIFPLLTFVGFLIFAFSLFMLMKPSTADMQANVLFIAIVMVSTIRVAAYVHESLAEDFAKLVPLSLLGVLLSSPSQVAGVGGGQIAGFIFLIPSVIKYLLFIVILEVLLRGGTWLFGHLHMADDTVDDGRPSP
;
A
#
# COMPACT_ATOMS: atom_id res chain seq x y z
N MET A 1 51.66 -0.33 -23.20
CA MET A 1 51.55 -0.23 -21.72
C MET A 1 50.33 0.58 -21.26
N GLY A 2 49.88 1.63 -21.96
CA GLY A 2 48.71 2.43 -21.51
C GLY A 2 47.34 1.73 -21.59
N VAL A 3 47.12 0.88 -22.58
CA VAL A 3 45.81 0.25 -22.82
C VAL A 3 45.45 -0.80 -21.76
N GLU A 4 46.40 -1.67 -21.39
CA GLU A 4 46.29 -2.66 -20.30
C GLU A 4 45.96 -2.00 -18.96
N VAL A 5 46.62 -0.88 -18.66
CA VAL A 5 46.39 -0.11 -17.44
C VAL A 5 44.97 0.45 -17.44
N VAL A 6 44.53 1.07 -18.55
CA VAL A 6 43.16 1.59 -18.68
C VAL A 6 42.11 0.50 -18.50
N TYR A 7 42.32 -0.70 -19.07
CA TYR A 7 41.41 -1.83 -18.85
C TYR A 7 41.38 -2.29 -17.38
N ALA A 8 42.53 -2.32 -16.70
CA ALA A 8 42.59 -2.66 -15.28
C ALA A 8 41.84 -1.62 -14.42
N TRP A 9 41.98 -0.33 -14.71
CA TRP A 9 41.24 0.74 -14.04
C TRP A 9 39.73 0.64 -14.28
N LEU A 10 39.31 0.36 -15.52
CA LEU A 10 37.89 0.19 -15.85
C LEU A 10 37.30 -1.05 -15.18
N ALA A 11 38.02 -2.17 -15.17
CA ALA A 11 37.56 -3.39 -14.50
C ALA A 11 37.48 -3.22 -12.97
N ALA A 12 38.41 -2.49 -12.36
CA ALA A 12 38.36 -2.16 -10.95
C ALA A 12 37.24 -1.16 -10.60
N PHE A 13 36.88 -0.28 -11.53
CA PHE A 13 35.78 0.67 -11.36
C PHE A 13 34.41 0.01 -11.51
N PHE A 14 34.24 -0.86 -12.52
CA PHE A 14 33.01 -1.65 -12.74
C PHE A 14 33.06 -2.98 -11.97
N ASP A 15 33.40 -2.90 -10.70
CA ASP A 15 33.42 -4.06 -9.82
C ASP A 15 32.01 -4.47 -9.37
N GLN A 16 31.92 -5.58 -8.64
CA GLN A 16 30.64 -6.07 -8.12
C GLN A 16 29.99 -5.08 -7.16
N GLN A 17 30.77 -4.28 -6.43
CA GLN A 17 30.25 -3.27 -5.51
C GLN A 17 29.54 -2.13 -6.25
N PHE A 18 30.08 -1.66 -7.37
CA PHE A 18 29.44 -0.67 -8.23
C PHE A 18 28.06 -1.14 -8.70
N PHE A 19 27.95 -2.37 -9.20
CA PHE A 19 26.66 -2.94 -9.62
C PHE A 19 25.67 -3.11 -8.46
N ASN A 20 26.15 -3.49 -7.27
CA ASN A 20 25.30 -3.58 -6.08
C ASN A 20 24.71 -2.23 -5.67
N ILE A 21 25.53 -1.17 -5.70
CA ILE A 21 25.08 0.20 -5.37
C ILE A 21 24.07 0.69 -6.41
N LEU A 22 24.32 0.43 -7.70
CA LEU A 22 23.42 0.79 -8.79
C LEU A 22 22.05 0.09 -8.62
N LEU A 23 22.06 -1.22 -8.35
CA LEU A 23 20.83 -2.01 -8.15
C LEU A 23 20.07 -1.54 -6.90
N ALA A 24 20.78 -1.32 -5.78
CA ALA A 24 20.19 -0.80 -4.54
C ALA A 24 19.52 0.56 -4.75
N THR A 25 20.23 1.48 -5.41
CA THR A 25 19.72 2.83 -5.71
C THR A 25 18.52 2.77 -6.66
N GLY A 26 18.57 1.92 -7.69
CA GLY A 26 17.47 1.71 -8.62
C GLY A 26 16.23 1.10 -7.95
N LEU A 27 16.42 0.09 -7.08
CA LEU A 27 15.35 -0.55 -6.33
C LEU A 27 14.72 0.42 -5.32
N LEU A 28 15.53 1.26 -4.67
CA LEU A 28 15.05 2.34 -3.81
C LEU A 28 14.27 3.40 -4.56
N PHE A 29 14.79 3.85 -5.69
CA PHE A 29 14.09 4.81 -6.54
C PHE A 29 12.75 4.22 -6.99
N LEU A 30 12.73 2.95 -7.39
CA LEU A 30 11.51 2.25 -7.78
C LEU A 30 10.54 2.15 -6.60
N ILE A 31 11.00 1.79 -5.40
CA ILE A 31 10.18 1.75 -4.18
C ILE A 31 9.61 3.14 -3.88
N MET A 32 10.43 4.20 -3.89
CA MET A 32 9.97 5.56 -3.63
C MET A 32 8.98 6.03 -4.69
N PHE A 33 9.25 5.76 -5.96
CA PHE A 33 8.40 6.13 -7.08
C PHE A 33 7.06 5.38 -7.05
N VAL A 34 7.10 4.06 -6.86
CA VAL A 34 5.90 3.24 -6.72
C VAL A 34 5.14 3.66 -5.48
N THR A 35 5.80 3.93 -4.36
CA THR A 35 5.11 4.40 -3.15
C THR A 35 4.47 5.77 -3.39
N TRP A 36 5.17 6.72 -4.02
CA TRP A 36 4.58 8.01 -4.39
C TRP A 36 3.36 7.85 -5.32
N TRP A 37 3.46 6.95 -6.31
CA TRP A 37 2.40 6.69 -7.28
C TRP A 37 1.18 6.02 -6.64
N VAL A 38 1.42 5.02 -5.80
CA VAL A 38 0.41 4.29 -5.03
C VAL A 38 -0.20 5.21 -3.98
N TYR A 39 0.59 6.00 -3.26
CA TYR A 39 0.18 6.97 -2.22
C TYR A 39 -0.85 7.96 -2.74
N ARG A 40 -0.60 8.60 -3.89
CA ARG A 40 -1.53 9.56 -4.50
C ARG A 40 -2.87 8.92 -4.91
N LYS A 41 -2.94 7.59 -4.97
CA LYS A 41 -4.15 6.83 -5.29
C LYS A 41 -4.75 6.13 -4.07
N LEU A 42 -3.96 5.76 -3.05
CA LEU A 42 -4.43 5.01 -1.88
C LEU A 42 -4.94 5.90 -0.74
N SER A 43 -4.40 7.13 -0.59
CA SER A 43 -4.79 8.03 0.51
C SER A 43 -6.21 8.56 0.35
N THR A 44 -6.69 8.67 -0.88
CA THR A 44 -8.02 9.19 -1.13
C THR A 44 -9.11 8.22 -0.67
N ARG A 45 -9.94 8.66 0.30
CA ARG A 45 -11.11 7.90 0.79
C ARG A 45 -12.08 7.52 -0.34
N ASN A 46 -12.17 8.35 -1.37
CA ASN A 46 -12.95 8.13 -2.59
C ASN A 46 -12.12 8.45 -3.84
N LEU A 47 -11.49 7.43 -4.44
CA LEU A 47 -10.82 7.53 -5.76
C LEU A 47 -11.75 7.99 -6.89
N PHE A 48 -13.07 7.81 -6.69
CA PHE A 48 -14.11 8.22 -7.61
C PHE A 48 -15.07 9.15 -6.86
N GLN A 49 -14.58 10.34 -6.46
CA GLN A 49 -15.51 11.46 -6.29
C GLN A 49 -16.41 11.47 -7.51
N LEU A 50 -17.72 11.39 -7.25
CA LEU A 50 -18.77 11.19 -8.21
C LEU A 50 -18.41 11.80 -9.56
N PHE A 51 -18.44 11.00 -10.62
CA PHE A 51 -18.77 11.56 -11.92
C PHE A 51 -20.22 12.08 -11.82
N THR A 52 -20.44 13.18 -11.09
CA THR A 52 -21.54 14.13 -11.29
C THR A 52 -21.22 14.94 -12.55
N LYS A 53 -20.79 14.26 -13.62
CA LYS A 53 -20.75 14.88 -14.94
C LYS A 53 -22.04 14.48 -15.65
N ASN A 54 -23.02 15.36 -15.52
CA ASN A 54 -24.22 15.42 -16.36
C ASN A 54 -25.00 14.12 -16.50
N THR A 55 -25.95 13.89 -15.60
CA THR A 55 -27.18 13.21 -15.99
C THR A 55 -28.37 14.01 -15.50
N LYS A 56 -29.02 14.71 -16.44
CA LYS A 56 -30.41 15.17 -16.34
C LYS A 56 -31.34 13.94 -16.31
N ARG A 57 -31.20 13.05 -15.33
CA ARG A 57 -32.08 11.90 -15.10
C ARG A 57 -32.54 11.90 -13.66
N SER A 58 -33.86 11.92 -13.48
CA SER A 58 -34.54 12.28 -12.23
C SER A 58 -34.58 11.18 -11.17
N ALA A 59 -34.05 9.99 -11.43
CA ALA A 59 -33.92 8.92 -10.43
C ALA A 59 -32.81 7.93 -10.83
N PRO A 60 -31.88 7.58 -9.93
CA PRO A 60 -30.93 6.49 -10.15
C PRO A 60 -31.65 5.14 -10.14
N ASN A 61 -31.35 4.27 -11.11
CA ASN A 61 -31.91 2.93 -11.15
C ASN A 61 -31.18 2.01 -10.16
N PHE A 62 -31.84 0.93 -9.69
CA PHE A 62 -31.22 -0.09 -8.83
C PHE A 62 -29.90 -0.66 -9.40
N GLY A 63 -29.80 -0.76 -10.73
CA GLY A 63 -28.58 -1.16 -11.42
C GLY A 63 -27.39 -0.21 -11.21
N ASP A 64 -27.63 1.10 -11.08
CA ASP A 64 -26.58 2.09 -10.83
C ASP A 64 -26.01 1.95 -9.40
N TYR A 65 -26.88 1.63 -8.43
CA TYR A 65 -26.46 1.28 -7.06
C TYR A 65 -25.67 -0.02 -7.01
N LEU A 66 -26.04 -1.04 -7.79
CA LEU A 66 -25.33 -2.31 -7.84
C LEU A 66 -23.93 -2.15 -8.47
N VAL A 67 -23.82 -1.40 -9.56
CA VAL A 67 -22.53 -1.07 -10.19
C VAL A 67 -21.66 -0.25 -9.24
N TYR A 68 -22.25 0.71 -8.53
CA TYR A 68 -21.55 1.48 -7.51
C TYR A 68 -21.05 0.58 -6.38
N ALA A 69 -21.91 -0.26 -5.80
CA ALA A 69 -21.56 -1.20 -4.75
C ALA A 69 -20.43 -2.13 -5.20
N LEU A 70 -20.55 -2.76 -6.37
CA LEU A 70 -19.52 -3.67 -6.89
C LEU A 70 -18.18 -2.96 -7.12
N LYS A 71 -18.21 -1.75 -7.69
CA LYS A 71 -17.01 -0.95 -7.93
C LYS A 71 -16.30 -0.61 -6.62
N TYR A 72 -17.03 -0.21 -5.59
CA TYR A 72 -16.44 0.18 -4.32
C TYR A 72 -16.04 -1.00 -3.43
N PHE A 73 -16.81 -2.09 -3.46
CA PHE A 73 -16.59 -3.26 -2.63
C PHE A 73 -15.52 -4.20 -3.20
N CYS A 74 -15.29 -4.21 -4.52
CA CYS A 74 -14.25 -5.05 -5.13
C CYS A 74 -12.97 -4.28 -5.47
N ILE A 75 -13.06 -3.10 -6.09
CA ILE A 75 -11.85 -2.40 -6.59
C ILE A 75 -11.00 -1.89 -5.43
N PHE A 76 -11.63 -1.44 -4.35
CA PHE A 76 -10.92 -0.74 -3.29
C PHE A 76 -10.16 -1.71 -2.34
N PRO A 77 -10.71 -2.89 -1.96
CA PRO A 77 -9.92 -3.97 -1.36
C PRO A 77 -8.81 -4.47 -2.29
N LEU A 78 -9.09 -4.60 -3.59
CA LEU A 78 -8.09 -5.06 -4.55
C LEU A 78 -6.90 -4.08 -4.64
N LEU A 79 -7.18 -2.78 -4.66
CA LEU A 79 -6.13 -1.76 -4.68
C LEU A 79 -5.29 -1.80 -3.40
N THR A 80 -5.95 -1.94 -2.24
CA THR A 80 -5.27 -2.08 -0.95
C THR A 80 -4.41 -3.35 -0.92
N PHE A 81 -4.92 -4.44 -1.47
CA PHE A 81 -4.21 -5.71 -1.60
C PHE A 81 -2.99 -5.60 -2.49
N VAL A 82 -3.08 -4.91 -3.64
CA VAL A 82 -1.91 -4.63 -4.49
C VAL A 82 -0.86 -3.80 -3.73
N GLY A 83 -1.29 -2.78 -2.97
CA GLY A 83 -0.38 -2.00 -2.12
C GLY A 83 0.31 -2.86 -1.06
N PHE A 84 -0.43 -3.75 -0.41
CA PHE A 84 0.10 -4.75 0.52
C PHE A 84 1.13 -5.67 -0.15
N LEU A 85 0.82 -6.20 -1.34
CA LEU A 85 1.74 -7.09 -2.06
C LEU A 85 3.05 -6.39 -2.40
N ILE A 86 3.00 -5.16 -2.90
CA ILE A 86 4.18 -4.37 -3.24
C ILE A 86 5.04 -4.15 -1.98
N PHE A 87 4.42 -3.77 -0.87
CA PHE A 87 5.14 -3.52 0.38
C PHE A 87 5.73 -4.80 0.98
N ALA A 88 4.94 -5.87 1.05
CA ALA A 88 5.36 -7.17 1.55
C ALA A 88 6.50 -7.76 0.71
N PHE A 89 6.39 -7.68 -0.62
CA PHE A 89 7.45 -8.10 -1.54
C PHE A 89 8.74 -7.29 -1.32
N SER A 90 8.61 -5.96 -1.18
CA SER A 90 9.78 -5.10 -0.94
C SER A 90 10.48 -5.44 0.37
N LEU A 91 9.71 -5.63 1.46
CA LEU A 91 10.26 -6.08 2.74
C LEU A 91 10.90 -7.46 2.63
N PHE A 92 10.27 -8.40 1.94
CA PHE A 92 10.80 -9.75 1.77
C PHE A 92 12.14 -9.75 1.02
N MET A 93 12.27 -8.95 -0.04
CA MET A 93 13.51 -8.80 -0.81
C MET A 93 14.63 -8.18 0.02
N LEU A 94 14.31 -7.20 0.87
CA LEU A 94 15.29 -6.52 1.72
C LEU A 94 15.71 -7.40 2.90
N MET A 95 14.76 -7.94 3.67
CA MET A 95 15.03 -8.66 4.91
C MET A 95 15.53 -10.09 4.71
N LYS A 96 15.29 -10.68 3.53
CA LYS A 96 15.69 -12.07 3.18
C LYS A 96 15.39 -13.08 4.29
N PRO A 97 14.12 -13.21 4.72
CA PRO A 97 13.75 -14.07 5.83
C PRO A 97 14.11 -15.54 5.54
N SER A 98 14.93 -16.14 6.41
CA SER A 98 15.45 -17.50 6.25
C SER A 98 14.59 -18.58 6.92
N THR A 99 13.73 -18.21 7.86
CA THR A 99 12.83 -19.12 8.58
C THR A 99 11.36 -18.82 8.26
N ALA A 100 10.49 -19.83 8.39
CA ALA A 100 9.05 -19.67 8.17
C ALA A 100 8.43 -18.60 9.09
N ASP A 101 8.91 -18.52 10.34
CA ASP A 101 8.43 -17.52 11.31
C ASP A 101 8.79 -16.09 10.87
N MET A 102 10.02 -15.88 10.36
CA MET A 102 10.42 -14.58 9.82
C MET A 102 9.61 -14.20 8.58
N GLN A 103 9.29 -15.17 7.72
CA GLN A 103 8.45 -14.93 6.54
C GLN A 103 7.03 -14.51 6.95
N ALA A 104 6.45 -15.18 7.96
CA ALA A 104 5.16 -14.80 8.51
C ALA A 104 5.18 -13.39 9.12
N ASN A 105 6.25 -13.04 9.84
CA ASN A 105 6.42 -11.71 10.44
C ASN A 105 6.50 -10.60 9.38
N VAL A 106 7.17 -10.84 8.25
CA VAL A 106 7.22 -9.87 7.14
C VAL A 106 5.82 -9.58 6.60
N LEU A 107 5.02 -10.62 6.35
CA LEU A 107 3.64 -10.47 5.90
C LEU A 107 2.77 -9.78 6.96
N PHE A 108 2.97 -10.12 8.23
CA PHE A 108 2.27 -9.52 9.36
C PHE A 108 2.54 -8.01 9.47
N ILE A 109 3.80 -7.60 9.43
CA ILE A 109 4.19 -6.18 9.46
C ILE A 109 3.57 -5.44 8.28
N ALA A 110 3.65 -6.03 7.08
CA ALA A 110 3.11 -5.43 5.88
C ALA A 110 1.59 -5.22 5.96
N ILE A 111 0.84 -6.23 6.44
CA ILE A 111 -0.62 -6.10 6.55
C ILE A 111 -1.01 -5.12 7.66
N VAL A 112 -0.34 -5.13 8.81
CA VAL A 112 -0.65 -4.21 9.92
C VAL A 112 -0.42 -2.76 9.47
N MET A 113 0.69 -2.50 8.78
CA MET A 113 1.01 -1.17 8.27
C MET A 113 -0.04 -0.68 7.27
N VAL A 114 -0.35 -1.49 6.25
CA VAL A 114 -1.36 -1.14 5.24
C VAL A 114 -2.73 -0.95 5.90
N SER A 115 -3.13 -1.85 6.80
CA SER A 115 -4.42 -1.77 7.47
C SER A 115 -4.53 -0.54 8.37
N THR A 116 -3.45 -0.14 9.04
CA THR A 116 -3.40 1.09 9.83
C THR A 116 -3.62 2.32 8.95
N ILE A 117 -2.97 2.38 7.78
CA ILE A 117 -3.19 3.46 6.79
C ILE A 117 -4.65 3.50 6.35
N ARG A 118 -5.27 2.33 6.16
CA ARG A 118 -6.68 2.22 5.78
C ARG A 118 -7.61 2.74 6.87
N VAL A 119 -7.46 2.27 8.10
CA VAL A 119 -8.24 2.76 9.24
C VAL A 119 -8.06 4.28 9.37
N ALA A 120 -6.82 4.78 9.27
CA ALA A 120 -6.54 6.21 9.30
C ALA A 120 -7.28 6.97 8.19
N ALA A 121 -7.39 6.43 6.97
CA ALA A 121 -8.06 7.11 5.85
C ALA A 121 -9.58 7.27 6.06
N TYR A 122 -10.16 6.42 6.90
CA TYR A 122 -11.56 6.53 7.31
C TYR A 122 -11.77 7.51 8.47
N VAL A 123 -10.74 7.77 9.28
CA VAL A 123 -10.75 8.75 10.36
C VAL A 123 -10.42 10.14 9.82
N HIS A 124 -9.20 10.33 9.30
CA HIS A 124 -8.72 11.56 8.68
C HIS A 124 -7.76 11.26 7.53
N GLU A 125 -8.06 11.79 6.34
CA GLU A 125 -7.25 11.58 5.14
C GLU A 125 -5.81 12.07 5.30
N SER A 126 -5.60 13.22 5.96
CA SER A 126 -4.26 13.74 6.26
C SER A 126 -3.43 12.81 7.17
N LEU A 127 -4.08 12.14 8.12
CA LEU A 127 -3.42 11.18 9.00
C LEU A 127 -2.96 9.94 8.21
N ALA A 128 -3.82 9.43 7.32
CA ALA A 128 -3.46 8.33 6.44
C ALA A 128 -2.29 8.69 5.52
N GLU A 129 -2.24 9.93 5.04
CA GLU A 129 -1.13 10.40 4.24
C GLU A 129 0.19 10.39 5.01
N ASP A 130 0.18 10.78 6.28
CA ASP A 130 1.36 10.76 7.13
C ASP A 130 1.81 9.33 7.46
N PHE A 131 0.88 8.42 7.78
CA PHE A 131 1.20 7.00 7.96
C PHE A 131 1.72 6.35 6.68
N ALA A 132 1.19 6.72 5.51
CA ALA A 132 1.64 6.17 4.24
C ALA A 132 3.10 6.54 3.92
N LYS A 133 3.58 7.71 4.36
CA LYS A 133 5.00 8.11 4.24
C LYS A 133 5.93 7.21 5.07
N LEU A 134 5.41 6.51 6.09
CA LEU A 134 6.19 5.57 6.89
C LEU A 134 6.51 4.28 6.14
N VAL A 135 5.73 3.90 5.11
CA VAL A 135 5.98 2.70 4.30
C VAL A 135 7.35 2.75 3.60
N PRO A 136 7.67 3.75 2.76
CA PRO A 136 8.98 3.83 2.12
C PRO A 136 10.08 4.14 3.14
N LEU A 137 9.77 4.92 4.19
CA LEU A 137 10.71 5.21 5.26
C LEU A 137 11.13 3.95 6.03
N SER A 138 10.20 3.03 6.27
CA SER A 138 10.48 1.75 6.92
C SER A 138 11.40 0.87 6.06
N LEU A 139 11.21 0.87 4.73
CA LEU A 139 12.09 0.18 3.80
C LEU A 139 13.51 0.79 3.80
N LEU A 140 13.61 2.11 3.88
CA LEU A 140 14.90 2.79 4.08
C LEU A 140 15.54 2.39 5.41
N GLY A 141 14.76 2.31 6.49
CA GLY A 141 15.26 1.87 7.80
C GLY A 141 15.85 0.46 7.75
N VAL A 142 15.12 -0.49 7.14
CA VAL A 142 15.60 -1.86 6.94
C VAL A 142 16.87 -1.88 6.08
N LEU A 143 16.89 -1.12 4.99
CA LEU A 143 18.06 -1.01 4.12
C LEU A 143 19.31 -0.53 4.88
N LEU A 144 19.18 0.57 5.63
CA LEU A 144 20.28 1.17 6.37
C LEU A 144 20.80 0.24 7.49
N SER A 145 19.93 -0.61 8.02
CA SER A 145 20.32 -1.59 9.06
C SER A 145 21.25 -2.67 8.53
N SER A 146 21.22 -2.99 7.24
CA SER A 146 22.07 -4.04 6.64
C SER A 146 22.28 -3.82 5.13
N PRO A 147 23.14 -2.87 4.72
CA PRO A 147 23.36 -2.52 3.31
C PRO A 147 23.84 -3.70 2.44
N SER A 148 24.54 -4.66 3.04
CA SER A 148 25.03 -5.87 2.37
C SER A 148 23.92 -6.83 1.94
N GLN A 149 22.71 -6.71 2.49
CA GLN A 149 21.59 -7.58 2.13
C GLN A 149 21.05 -7.29 0.72
N VAL A 150 21.30 -6.11 0.14
CA VAL A 150 20.80 -5.77 -1.21
C VAL A 150 21.58 -6.45 -2.33
N ALA A 151 22.87 -6.74 -2.09
CA ALA A 151 23.83 -7.27 -3.06
C ALA A 151 23.54 -8.70 -3.58
N GLY A 152 22.43 -9.31 -3.17
CA GLY A 152 22.12 -10.69 -3.51
C GLY A 152 20.64 -10.94 -3.72
N VAL A 153 19.92 -9.99 -4.33
CA VAL A 153 18.58 -10.25 -4.85
C VAL A 153 18.76 -11.14 -6.09
N GLY A 154 18.65 -12.46 -5.89
CA GLY A 154 18.72 -13.46 -6.94
C GLY A 154 17.35 -14.07 -7.25
N GLY A 155 17.29 -14.95 -8.25
CA GLY A 155 16.04 -15.63 -8.61
C GLY A 155 15.43 -16.49 -7.49
N GLY A 156 16.25 -16.97 -6.55
CA GLY A 156 15.81 -17.78 -5.41
C GLY A 156 14.92 -17.01 -4.43
N GLN A 157 15.15 -15.70 -4.25
CA GLN A 157 14.32 -14.85 -3.40
C GLN A 157 12.93 -14.66 -4.00
N ILE A 158 12.83 -14.50 -5.32
CA ILE A 158 11.55 -14.36 -6.02
C ILE A 158 10.74 -15.65 -5.89
N ALA A 159 11.37 -16.81 -6.11
CA ALA A 159 10.74 -18.11 -5.92
C ALA A 159 10.24 -18.29 -4.47
N GLY A 160 11.06 -17.92 -3.48
CA GLY A 160 10.70 -17.95 -2.06
C GLY A 160 9.42 -17.15 -1.76
N PHE A 161 9.27 -15.97 -2.35
CA PHE A 161 8.05 -15.17 -2.19
C PHE A 161 6.82 -15.82 -2.84
N ILE A 162 6.97 -16.46 -4.00
CA ILE A 162 5.87 -17.17 -4.67
C ILE A 162 5.31 -18.31 -3.79
N PHE A 163 6.16 -19.00 -3.03
CA PHE A 163 5.71 -20.02 -2.07
C PHE A 163 4.86 -19.45 -0.93
N LEU A 164 4.86 -18.13 -0.69
CA LEU A 164 4.01 -17.48 0.31
C LEU A 164 2.61 -17.14 -0.20
N ILE A 165 2.30 -17.32 -1.49
CA ILE A 165 0.98 -17.02 -2.07
C ILE A 165 -0.19 -17.64 -1.27
N PRO A 166 -0.12 -18.90 -0.78
CA PRO A 166 -1.20 -19.46 0.04
C PRO A 166 -1.46 -18.67 1.33
N SER A 167 -0.39 -18.14 1.95
CA SER A 167 -0.48 -17.29 3.14
C SER A 167 -1.04 -15.90 2.82
N VAL A 168 -0.69 -15.35 1.65
CA VAL A 168 -1.18 -14.06 1.14
C VAL A 168 -2.71 -14.03 1.02
N ILE A 169 -3.35 -15.15 0.65
CA ILE A 169 -4.82 -15.24 0.51
C ILE A 169 -5.55 -14.93 1.82
N LYS A 170 -5.00 -15.33 2.97
CA LYS A 170 -5.59 -15.02 4.29
C LYS A 170 -5.62 -13.51 4.54
N TYR A 171 -4.59 -12.80 4.10
CA TYR A 171 -4.49 -11.35 4.21
C TYR A 171 -5.42 -10.62 3.22
N LEU A 172 -5.66 -11.18 2.03
CA LEU A 172 -6.70 -10.66 1.13
C LEU A 172 -8.08 -10.71 1.80
N LEU A 173 -8.44 -11.85 2.40
CA LEU A 173 -9.70 -12.00 3.12
C LEU A 173 -9.80 -10.98 4.26
N PHE A 174 -8.73 -10.80 5.02
CA PHE A 174 -8.66 -9.78 6.08
C PHE A 174 -8.89 -8.36 5.55
N ILE A 175 -8.25 -7.96 4.44
CA ILE A 175 -8.43 -6.64 3.82
C ILE A 175 -9.88 -6.44 3.39
N VAL A 176 -10.51 -7.47 2.79
CA VAL A 176 -11.93 -7.41 2.41
C VAL A 176 -12.78 -7.17 3.64
N ILE A 177 -12.64 -7.97 4.70
CA ILE A 177 -13.40 -7.83 5.96
C ILE A 177 -13.20 -6.44 6.56
N LEU A 178 -11.94 -5.98 6.66
CA LEU A 178 -11.61 -4.66 7.19
C LEU A 178 -12.33 -3.56 6.41
N GLU A 179 -12.32 -3.65 5.07
CA GLU A 179 -12.99 -2.68 4.22
C GLU A 179 -14.51 -2.66 4.43
N VAL A 180 -15.14 -3.84 4.55
CA VAL A 180 -16.58 -3.94 4.85
C VAL A 180 -16.89 -3.27 6.18
N LEU A 181 -16.10 -3.55 7.21
CA LEU A 181 -16.30 -3.00 8.55
C LEU A 181 -16.17 -1.47 8.57
N LEU A 182 -15.13 -0.94 7.92
CA LEU A 182 -14.91 0.51 7.86
C LEU A 182 -16.04 1.23 7.12
N ARG A 183 -16.49 0.67 5.98
CA ARG A 183 -17.61 1.23 5.21
C ARG A 183 -18.94 1.13 5.97
N GLY A 184 -19.22 -0.04 6.53
CA GLY A 184 -20.41 -0.27 7.36
C GLY A 184 -20.46 0.69 8.55
N GLY A 185 -19.32 0.90 9.21
CA GLY A 185 -19.15 1.89 10.28
C GLY A 185 -19.51 3.29 9.81
N THR A 186 -18.95 3.76 8.69
CA THR A 186 -19.29 5.11 8.20
C THR A 186 -20.76 5.31 7.84
N TRP A 187 -21.42 4.27 7.32
CA TRP A 187 -22.85 4.32 7.03
C TRP A 187 -23.68 4.39 8.32
N LEU A 188 -23.34 3.58 9.33
CA LEU A 188 -24.00 3.59 10.64
C LEU A 188 -23.85 4.94 11.36
N PHE A 189 -22.63 5.46 11.48
CA PHE A 189 -22.40 6.76 12.14
C PHE A 189 -23.07 7.92 11.40
N GLY A 190 -23.08 7.89 10.07
CA GLY A 190 -23.81 8.89 9.26
C GLY A 190 -25.32 8.87 9.51
N HIS A 191 -25.90 7.69 9.77
CA HIS A 191 -27.32 7.58 10.10
C HIS A 191 -27.63 8.07 11.52
N LEU A 192 -26.72 7.86 12.48
CA LEU A 192 -26.89 8.29 13.87
C LEU A 192 -26.80 9.82 14.04
N HIS A 193 -25.92 10.50 13.30
CA HIS A 193 -25.81 11.97 13.36
C HIS A 193 -27.07 12.68 12.86
N MET A 194 -27.73 12.12 11.84
CA MET A 194 -28.98 12.66 11.26
C MET A 194 -30.19 12.49 12.19
N ALA A 195 -30.13 11.60 13.19
CA ALA A 195 -31.20 11.42 14.16
C ALA A 195 -31.19 12.53 15.23
N ASP A 196 -30.03 13.11 15.54
CA ASP A 196 -29.87 14.14 16.59
C ASP A 196 -30.32 15.53 16.10
N ASP A 197 -30.05 15.87 14.83
CA ASP A 197 -30.43 17.15 14.21
C ASP A 197 -31.96 17.31 14.01
N THR A 198 -32.73 16.22 14.15
CA THR A 198 -34.20 16.25 14.00
C THR A 198 -34.95 16.50 15.31
N VAL A 199 -34.23 16.66 16.44
CA VAL A 199 -34.83 16.87 17.77
C VAL A 199 -34.80 18.34 18.22
N ASP A 200 -34.17 19.25 17.47
CA ASP A 200 -34.27 20.71 17.74
C ASP A 200 -35.52 21.32 17.08
N ASP A 201 -36.68 20.88 17.59
CA ASP A 201 -37.97 21.47 17.28
C ASP A 201 -38.20 22.69 18.20
N GLY A 202 -37.89 23.89 17.68
CA GLY A 202 -38.66 25.09 18.01
C GLY A 202 -38.28 25.96 19.21
N ARG A 203 -37.00 26.21 19.51
CA ARG A 203 -36.64 27.33 20.41
C ARG A 203 -36.20 28.58 19.64
N PRO A 204 -36.82 29.76 19.86
CA PRO A 204 -36.30 30.99 19.32
C PRO A 204 -34.98 31.34 20.02
N SER A 205 -33.98 31.67 19.20
CA SER A 205 -32.68 32.19 19.62
C SER A 205 -32.80 33.50 20.43
N PRO A 206 -32.10 33.65 21.57
CA PRO A 206 -31.91 34.96 22.20
C PRO A 206 -30.94 35.86 21.43
#